data_AF-A0A1B2DQA5-F1
#
_entry.id   AF-A0A1B2DQA5-F1
#
_cell.length_a   1.000
_cell.length_b   1.000
_cell.length_c   1.000
_cell.angle_alpha   90.00
_cell.angle_beta   90.00
_cell.angle_gamma   90.00
#
_symmetry.space_group_name_H-M   'P 1'
#
loop_
_entity.id
_entity.type
_entity.pdbx_description
1 polymer ?
#
loop_
_entity_poly.entity_id
_entity_poly.type
_entity_poly.pdbx_seq_one_letter_code
_entity_poly.pdbx_strand_id
1 'polypeptide(L)'
;MYTHHKQSLDHFVETLQSDPNLLAVITAGSIAKGTAKETSDIDVYLLVTDQEFEERKKTNALSYTTHEFCNYEDGYIDVKIINMRFLELAAERGSEPTRASFTGSQAYYSIVPGLNEMLTKISIYPEQNRNQNIKDFQAQVLLYGYYFAGEAVKKNNPYLLSQVVSNLVLFGSRIILAHNRILFPCHKSMMAEVEKAPEKPDTFLELCHELLLNPTHEKCMELTELILNFQDLELSSEQAVSLFIQNNEWNWIDQSPPLQDR
;
A
#
# COMPACT_ATOMS: atom_id res chain seq x y z
N MET A 1 -11.77 -9.28 16.32
CA MET A 1 -12.23 -10.54 15.70
C MET A 1 -13.49 -10.99 16.42
N TYR A 2 -14.55 -11.37 15.68
CA TYR A 2 -15.79 -11.88 16.26
C TYR A 2 -15.78 -13.41 16.34
N THR A 3 -16.70 -13.99 17.11
CA THR A 3 -16.78 -15.44 17.32
C THR A 3 -16.92 -16.22 16.01
N HIS A 4 -17.78 -15.78 15.10
CA HIS A 4 -17.98 -16.45 13.81
C HIS A 4 -16.72 -16.40 12.93
N HIS A 5 -15.97 -15.28 12.92
CA HIS A 5 -14.68 -15.23 12.21
C HIS A 5 -13.69 -16.25 12.75
N LYS A 6 -13.62 -16.38 14.09
CA LYS A 6 -12.73 -17.34 14.74
C LYS A 6 -13.13 -18.78 14.37
N GLN A 7 -14.42 -19.09 14.44
CA GLN A 7 -14.94 -20.42 14.07
C GLN A 7 -14.62 -20.77 12.61
N SER A 8 -14.74 -19.80 11.69
CA SER A 8 -14.36 -19.98 10.29
C SER A 8 -12.87 -20.23 10.11
N LEU A 9 -12.01 -19.48 10.80
CA LEU A 9 -10.56 -19.70 10.77
C LEU A 9 -10.16 -21.05 11.38
N ASP A 10 -10.80 -21.45 12.48
CA ASP A 10 -10.59 -22.78 13.11
C ASP A 10 -10.92 -23.89 12.09
N HIS A 11 -12.11 -23.83 11.46
CA HIS A 11 -12.52 -24.83 10.49
C HIS A 11 -11.63 -24.85 9.23
N PHE A 12 -11.21 -23.68 8.77
CA PHE A 12 -10.28 -23.53 7.66
C PHE A 12 -8.92 -24.19 7.95
N VAL A 13 -8.34 -23.93 9.12
CA VAL A 13 -7.08 -24.56 9.54
C VAL A 13 -7.23 -26.06 9.72
N GLU A 14 -8.29 -26.52 10.38
CA GLU A 14 -8.54 -27.96 10.62
C GLU A 14 -8.58 -28.77 9.32
N THR A 15 -9.13 -28.17 8.25
CA THR A 15 -9.23 -28.79 6.93
C THR A 15 -7.89 -28.83 6.19
N LEU A 16 -7.03 -27.82 6.39
CA LEU A 16 -5.78 -27.68 5.66
C LEU A 16 -4.55 -28.24 6.38
N GLN A 17 -4.59 -28.41 7.70
CA GLN A 17 -3.41 -28.81 8.50
C GLN A 17 -2.82 -30.19 8.12
N SER A 18 -3.58 -31.06 7.45
CA SER A 18 -3.09 -32.33 6.93
C SER A 18 -2.35 -32.21 5.60
N ASP A 19 -2.44 -31.06 4.91
CA ASP A 19 -1.71 -30.81 3.68
C ASP A 19 -0.22 -30.61 4.01
N PRO A 20 0.69 -31.48 3.52
CA PRO A 20 2.12 -31.33 3.76
C PRO A 20 2.71 -30.05 3.13
N ASN A 21 1.99 -29.41 2.20
CA ASN A 21 2.42 -28.14 1.61
C ASN A 21 2.08 -26.92 2.48
N LEU A 22 1.21 -27.05 3.49
CA LEU A 22 0.85 -25.94 4.36
C LEU A 22 1.90 -25.72 5.46
N LEU A 23 2.43 -24.50 5.56
CA LEU A 23 3.38 -24.11 6.59
C LEU A 23 2.74 -23.17 7.65
N ALA A 24 1.85 -22.28 7.23
CA ALA A 24 1.15 -21.38 8.14
C ALA A 24 -0.13 -20.77 7.54
N VAL A 25 -1.05 -20.37 8.40
CA VAL A 25 -2.15 -19.45 8.09
C VAL A 25 -1.92 -18.18 8.89
N ILE A 26 -1.77 -17.05 8.20
CA ILE A 26 -1.45 -15.75 8.79
C ILE A 26 -2.64 -14.82 8.59
N THR A 27 -3.17 -14.24 9.67
CA THR A 27 -4.28 -13.28 9.57
C THR A 27 -3.81 -11.98 8.91
N ALA A 28 -4.65 -11.41 8.06
CA ALA A 28 -4.41 -10.11 7.43
C ALA A 28 -5.64 -9.20 7.58
N GLY A 29 -5.62 -8.08 6.85
CA GLY A 29 -6.79 -7.24 6.67
C GLY A 29 -7.37 -6.66 7.96
N SER A 30 -8.69 -6.55 8.01
CA SER A 30 -9.40 -5.91 9.12
C SER A 30 -9.28 -6.69 10.44
N ILE A 31 -9.17 -8.02 10.37
CA ILE A 31 -8.97 -8.89 11.54
C ILE A 31 -7.61 -8.61 12.18
N ALA A 32 -6.54 -8.65 11.38
CA ALA A 32 -5.18 -8.35 11.86
C ALA A 32 -5.08 -6.94 12.44
N LYS A 33 -5.72 -5.96 11.80
CA LYS A 33 -5.71 -4.55 12.22
C LYS A 33 -6.59 -4.25 13.44
N GLY A 34 -7.38 -5.22 13.92
CA GLY A 34 -8.32 -5.02 15.02
C GLY A 34 -9.51 -4.12 14.66
N THR A 35 -9.79 -3.91 13.37
CA THR A 35 -10.86 -3.05 12.85
C THR A 35 -11.99 -3.81 12.16
N ALA A 36 -11.98 -5.14 12.24
CA ALA A 36 -13.04 -5.99 11.71
C ALA A 36 -14.41 -5.61 12.28
N LYS A 37 -15.43 -5.65 11.42
CA LYS A 37 -16.86 -5.55 11.75
C LYS A 37 -17.47 -6.95 11.74
N GLU A 38 -18.70 -7.11 12.24
CA GLU A 38 -19.40 -8.40 12.19
C GLU A 38 -19.65 -8.91 10.76
N THR A 39 -19.64 -8.01 9.78
CA THR A 39 -19.83 -8.33 8.36
C THR A 39 -18.51 -8.33 7.58
N SER A 40 -17.36 -8.30 8.27
CA SER A 40 -16.08 -8.30 7.59
C SER A 40 -15.77 -9.66 7.01
N ASP A 41 -15.12 -9.67 5.86
CA ASP A 41 -14.43 -10.82 5.33
C ASP A 41 -13.18 -11.17 6.16
N ILE A 42 -12.64 -12.36 5.92
CA ILE A 42 -11.45 -12.89 6.57
C ILE A 42 -10.31 -12.88 5.55
N ASP A 43 -9.42 -11.90 5.63
CA ASP A 43 -8.19 -11.92 4.84
C ASP A 43 -7.12 -12.81 5.49
N VAL A 44 -6.50 -13.70 4.72
CA VAL A 44 -5.35 -14.50 5.17
C VAL A 44 -4.24 -14.57 4.12
N TYR A 45 -3.00 -14.68 4.61
CA TYR A 45 -1.90 -15.23 3.84
C TYR A 45 -1.77 -16.72 4.14
N LEU A 46 -1.80 -17.54 3.09
CA LEU A 46 -1.51 -18.97 3.16
C LEU A 46 -0.03 -19.16 2.81
N LEU A 47 0.76 -19.50 3.82
CA LEU A 47 2.19 -19.77 3.65
C LEU A 47 2.35 -21.25 3.27
N VAL A 48 2.87 -21.49 2.06
CA VAL A 48 3.07 -22.83 1.52
C VAL A 48 4.54 -23.12 1.23
N THR A 49 4.87 -24.37 0.92
CA THR A 49 6.20 -24.78 0.45
C THR A 49 6.58 -24.04 -0.84
N ASP A 50 7.89 -23.90 -1.09
CA ASP A 50 8.38 -23.27 -2.32
C ASP A 50 7.91 -23.99 -3.59
N GLN A 51 7.81 -25.33 -3.53
CA GLN A 51 7.31 -26.12 -4.65
C GLN A 51 5.85 -25.78 -4.97
N GLU A 52 4.97 -25.82 -3.98
CA GLU A 52 3.54 -25.49 -4.15
C GLU A 52 3.37 -24.05 -4.65
N PHE A 53 4.13 -23.11 -4.09
CA PHE A 53 4.08 -21.71 -4.53
C PHE A 53 4.45 -21.55 -6.01
N GLU A 54 5.52 -22.19 -6.48
CA GLU A 54 5.93 -22.12 -7.89
C GLU A 54 4.94 -22.84 -8.83
N GLU A 55 4.30 -23.92 -8.38
CA GLU A 55 3.22 -24.58 -9.14
C GLU A 55 1.98 -23.69 -9.28
N ARG A 56 1.54 -23.06 -8.19
CA ARG A 56 0.44 -22.07 -8.19
C ARG A 56 0.77 -20.85 -9.06
N LYS A 57 2.01 -20.37 -9.00
CA LYS A 57 2.46 -19.23 -9.80
C LYS A 57 2.43 -19.53 -11.30
N LYS A 58 2.86 -20.72 -11.74
CA LYS A 58 2.80 -21.13 -13.16
C LYS A 58 1.38 -21.17 -13.71
N THR A 59 0.39 -21.39 -12.84
CA THR A 59 -1.03 -21.51 -13.19
C THR A 59 -1.84 -20.24 -12.86
N ASN A 60 -1.17 -19.14 -12.46
CA ASN A 60 -1.79 -17.89 -12.02
C ASN A 60 -2.78 -18.05 -10.85
N ALA A 61 -2.55 -19.03 -9.97
CA ALA A 61 -3.43 -19.40 -8.86
C ALA A 61 -2.91 -18.91 -7.50
N LEU A 62 -2.33 -17.70 -7.43
CA LEU A 62 -1.76 -17.13 -6.21
C LEU A 62 -2.79 -16.49 -5.26
N SER A 63 -4.07 -16.50 -5.64
CA SER A 63 -5.16 -15.93 -4.86
C SER A 63 -6.45 -16.71 -5.11
N TYR A 64 -7.28 -16.88 -4.08
CA TYR A 64 -8.64 -17.40 -4.23
C TYR A 64 -9.53 -16.95 -3.06
N THR A 65 -10.84 -16.95 -3.27
CA THR A 65 -11.83 -16.72 -2.21
C THR A 65 -12.60 -18.01 -1.94
N THR A 66 -12.98 -18.26 -0.69
CA THR A 66 -13.83 -19.40 -0.33
C THR A 66 -14.89 -19.01 0.69
N HIS A 67 -16.13 -19.48 0.45
CA HIS A 67 -17.27 -19.30 1.34
C HIS A 67 -17.53 -20.54 2.22
N GLU A 68 -16.88 -21.66 1.92
CA GLU A 68 -17.19 -22.98 2.49
C GLU A 68 -17.02 -23.03 4.01
N PHE A 69 -16.16 -22.18 4.56
CA PHE A 69 -15.79 -22.14 5.97
C PHE A 69 -16.57 -21.08 6.76
N CYS A 70 -17.39 -20.26 6.11
CA CYS A 70 -18.13 -19.16 6.73
C CYS A 70 -19.59 -19.54 6.97
N ASN A 71 -20.06 -19.37 8.21
CA ASN A 71 -21.45 -19.67 8.60
C ASN A 71 -22.30 -18.41 8.86
N TYR A 72 -21.85 -17.26 8.36
CA TYR A 72 -22.51 -15.97 8.49
C TYR A 72 -22.75 -15.37 7.11
N GLU A 73 -23.74 -14.48 7.01
CA GLU A 73 -24.19 -13.88 5.76
C GLU A 73 -23.03 -13.16 5.04
N ASP A 74 -22.91 -13.42 3.73
CA ASP A 74 -21.86 -12.89 2.84
C ASP A 74 -20.40 -13.16 3.26
N GLY A 75 -20.18 -13.97 4.30
CA GLY A 75 -18.84 -14.29 4.79
C GLY A 75 -18.02 -15.06 3.78
N TYR A 76 -16.75 -14.69 3.63
CA TYR A 76 -15.74 -15.43 2.88
C TYR A 76 -14.34 -15.24 3.45
N ILE A 77 -13.45 -16.15 3.08
CA ILE A 77 -12.01 -16.04 3.32
C ILE A 77 -11.34 -15.62 2.01
N ASP A 78 -10.65 -14.47 1.98
CA ASP A 78 -9.76 -14.07 0.89
C ASP A 78 -8.34 -14.58 1.17
N VAL A 79 -7.87 -15.50 0.34
CA VAL A 79 -6.61 -16.20 0.54
C VAL A 79 -5.58 -15.70 -0.48
N LYS A 80 -4.44 -15.27 0.03
CA LYS A 80 -3.25 -14.95 -0.77
C LYS A 80 -2.13 -15.94 -0.48
N ILE A 81 -1.65 -16.62 -1.51
CA ILE A 81 -0.63 -17.65 -1.38
C ILE A 81 0.76 -17.02 -1.44
N ILE A 82 1.59 -17.34 -0.45
CA ILE A 82 2.97 -16.88 -0.34
C ILE A 82 3.89 -18.02 0.09
N ASN A 83 5.20 -17.84 -0.09
CA ASN A 83 6.23 -18.72 0.46
C ASN A 83 7.15 -17.96 1.42
N MET A 84 8.09 -18.67 2.05
CA MET A 84 9.05 -18.06 2.99
C MET A 84 9.89 -16.97 2.31
N ARG A 85 10.30 -17.19 1.06
CA ARG A 85 11.06 -16.20 0.30
C ARG A 85 10.32 -14.87 0.14
N PHE A 86 9.00 -14.88 -0.02
CA PHE A 86 8.21 -13.66 -0.05
C PHE A 86 8.31 -12.87 1.27
N LEU A 87 8.20 -13.55 2.42
CA LEU A 87 8.28 -12.91 3.73
C LEU A 87 9.66 -12.32 4.00
N GLU A 88 10.72 -13.04 3.63
CA GLU A 88 12.11 -12.55 3.71
C GLU A 88 12.30 -11.27 2.89
N LEU A 89 11.86 -11.29 1.62
CA LEU A 89 11.96 -10.14 0.74
C LEU A 89 11.08 -8.98 1.21
N ALA A 90 9.91 -9.25 1.79
CA ALA A 90 9.05 -8.23 2.37
C ALA A 90 9.73 -7.54 3.57
N ALA A 91 10.42 -8.31 4.41
CA ALA A 91 11.16 -7.78 5.56
C ALA A 91 12.38 -6.95 5.13
N GLU A 92 13.07 -7.37 4.08
CA GLU A 92 14.25 -6.68 3.53
C GLU A 92 13.87 -5.42 2.75
N ARG A 93 12.98 -5.56 1.78
CA ARG A 93 12.73 -4.55 0.74
C ARG A 93 11.27 -4.49 0.25
N GLY A 94 10.33 -4.99 1.05
CA GLY A 94 8.90 -4.91 0.73
C GLY A 94 8.46 -3.47 0.51
N SER A 95 7.62 -3.26 -0.50
CA SER A 95 6.95 -1.97 -0.72
C SER A 95 6.08 -1.61 0.50
N GLU A 96 5.81 -0.32 0.70
CA GLU A 96 4.96 0.10 1.82
C GLU A 96 3.57 -0.59 1.85
N PRO A 97 2.85 -0.77 0.72
CA PRO A 97 1.62 -1.55 0.71
C PRO A 97 1.78 -2.99 1.21
N THR A 98 2.84 -3.66 0.77
CA THR A 98 3.16 -5.02 1.24
C THR A 98 3.47 -5.01 2.72
N ARG A 99 4.24 -4.04 3.23
CA ARG A 99 4.53 -3.95 4.67
C ARG A 99 3.27 -3.68 5.48
N ALA A 100 2.42 -2.78 5.00
CA ALA A 100 1.17 -2.38 5.65
C ALA A 100 0.12 -3.50 5.68
N SER A 101 0.19 -4.48 4.76
CA SER A 101 -0.71 -5.64 4.79
C SER A 101 -0.37 -6.62 5.90
N PHE A 102 0.84 -6.53 6.49
CA PHE A 102 1.26 -7.30 7.66
C PHE A 102 1.07 -6.55 9.00
N THR A 103 0.55 -5.31 8.98
CA THR A 103 0.28 -4.58 10.22
C THR A 103 -0.74 -5.32 11.09
N GLY A 104 -0.30 -5.74 12.27
CA GLY A 104 -1.12 -6.51 13.22
C GLY A 104 -1.27 -8.00 12.85
N SER A 105 -0.61 -8.47 11.79
CA SER A 105 -0.67 -9.87 11.38
C SER A 105 -0.04 -10.80 12.40
N GLN A 106 -0.69 -11.94 12.61
CA GLN A 106 -0.22 -13.01 13.47
C GLN A 106 -0.43 -14.34 12.76
N ALA A 107 0.43 -15.31 13.06
CA ALA A 107 0.22 -16.70 12.69
C ALA A 107 -0.98 -17.25 13.50
N TYR A 108 -2.08 -17.50 12.81
CA TYR A 108 -3.24 -18.22 13.36
C TYR A 108 -2.93 -19.72 13.50
N TYR A 109 -2.17 -20.25 12.53
CA TYR A 109 -1.56 -21.57 12.55
C TYR A 109 -0.13 -21.45 12.00
N SER A 110 0.82 -22.19 12.56
CA SER A 110 2.17 -22.27 11.99
C SER A 110 2.96 -23.46 12.52
N ILE A 111 3.73 -24.10 11.63
CA ILE A 111 4.83 -25.02 11.98
C ILE A 111 6.21 -24.37 11.84
N VAL A 112 6.27 -23.07 11.49
CA VAL A 112 7.51 -22.33 11.23
C VAL A 112 7.94 -21.59 12.50
N PRO A 113 9.08 -21.96 13.12
CA PRO A 113 9.58 -21.27 14.30
C PRO A 113 9.88 -19.79 14.02
N GLY A 114 9.52 -18.89 14.95
CA GLY A 114 9.82 -17.46 14.85
C GLY A 114 9.00 -16.68 13.82
N LEU A 115 7.95 -17.28 13.22
CA LEU A 115 7.17 -16.61 12.17
C LEU A 115 6.59 -15.25 12.63
N ASN A 116 6.00 -15.18 13.83
CA ASN A 116 5.43 -13.92 14.36
C ASN A 116 6.47 -12.79 14.51
N GLU A 117 7.73 -13.12 14.81
CA GLU A 117 8.83 -12.15 14.89
C GLU A 117 9.17 -11.59 13.51
N MET A 118 9.14 -12.46 12.48
CA MET A 118 9.30 -12.05 11.08
C MET A 118 8.15 -11.15 10.62
N LEU A 119 6.89 -11.51 10.91
CA LEU A 119 5.72 -10.70 10.57
C LEU A 119 5.79 -9.31 11.21
N THR A 120 6.17 -9.24 12.48
CA THR A 120 6.38 -7.99 13.19
C THR A 120 7.42 -7.12 12.48
N LYS A 121 8.57 -7.69 12.09
CA LYS A 121 9.63 -6.97 11.37
C LYS A 121 9.17 -6.41 10.02
N ILE A 122 8.33 -7.13 9.29
CA ILE A 122 7.82 -6.66 7.99
C ILE A 122 7.00 -5.37 8.17
N SER A 123 6.16 -5.31 9.20
CA SER A 123 5.25 -4.18 9.45
C SER A 123 5.92 -2.91 9.98
N ILE A 124 7.23 -2.93 10.23
CA ILE A 124 7.97 -1.74 10.71
C ILE A 124 8.18 -0.77 9.53
N TYR A 125 7.99 0.53 9.80
CA TYR A 125 8.24 1.59 8.83
C TYR A 125 9.72 1.61 8.39
N PRO A 126 10.04 1.62 7.08
CA PRO A 126 11.40 1.50 6.58
C PRO A 126 12.18 2.82 6.71
N GLU A 127 12.70 3.09 7.91
CA GLU A 127 13.45 4.31 8.24
C GLU A 127 14.61 4.59 7.28
N GLN A 128 15.31 3.56 6.79
CA GLN A 128 16.48 3.73 5.91
C GLN A 128 16.17 4.53 4.63
N ASN A 129 14.93 4.45 4.13
CA ASN A 129 14.52 5.07 2.86
C ASN A 129 13.70 6.34 3.08
N ARG A 130 13.30 6.68 4.31
CA ARG A 130 12.28 7.72 4.56
C ARG A 130 12.63 9.06 3.95
N ASN A 131 13.83 9.57 4.23
CA ASN A 131 14.24 10.89 3.77
C ASN A 131 14.38 10.94 2.25
N GLN A 132 14.83 9.84 1.62
CA GLN A 132 14.92 9.75 0.18
C GLN A 132 13.52 9.70 -0.45
N ASN A 133 12.62 8.87 0.10
CA ASN A 133 11.22 8.79 -0.34
C ASN A 133 10.53 10.16 -0.27
N ILE A 134 10.70 10.92 0.82
CA ILE A 134 10.10 12.26 0.95
C ILE A 134 10.62 13.18 -0.17
N LYS A 135 11.93 13.19 -0.45
CA LYS A 135 12.51 13.97 -1.56
C LYS A 135 11.95 13.54 -2.92
N ASP A 136 11.84 12.24 -3.14
CA ASP A 136 11.27 11.70 -4.38
C ASP A 136 9.81 12.14 -4.57
N PHE A 137 9.00 12.06 -3.51
CA PHE A 137 7.61 12.51 -3.52
C PHE A 137 7.50 14.03 -3.71
N GLN A 138 8.38 14.83 -3.10
CA GLN A 138 8.41 16.27 -3.32
C GLN A 138 8.75 16.63 -4.77
N ALA A 139 9.69 15.92 -5.39
CA ALA A 139 9.97 16.09 -6.82
C ALA A 139 8.73 15.82 -7.67
N GLN A 140 7.91 14.82 -7.31
CA GLN A 140 6.61 14.59 -7.97
C GLN A 140 5.65 15.77 -7.77
N VAL A 141 5.47 16.23 -6.54
CA VAL A 141 4.57 17.35 -6.22
C VAL A 141 4.97 18.63 -6.95
N LEU A 142 6.28 18.92 -7.02
CA LEU A 142 6.82 20.06 -7.75
C LEU A 142 6.49 19.98 -9.25
N LEU A 143 6.77 18.85 -9.89
CA LEU A 143 6.57 18.69 -11.34
C LEU A 143 5.09 18.64 -11.72
N TYR A 144 4.27 17.90 -10.97
CA TYR A 144 2.84 17.82 -11.24
C TYR A 144 2.15 19.17 -11.00
N GLY A 145 2.53 19.89 -9.94
CA GLY A 145 1.97 21.19 -9.59
C GLY A 145 2.38 22.30 -10.54
N TYR A 146 3.69 22.58 -10.62
CA TYR A 146 4.19 23.76 -11.30
C TYR A 146 4.30 23.61 -12.83
N TYR A 147 4.43 22.38 -13.34
CA TYR A 147 4.60 22.15 -14.77
C TYR A 147 3.37 21.47 -15.40
N PHE A 148 3.04 20.25 -14.99
CA PHE A 148 2.02 19.46 -15.68
C PHE A 148 0.60 20.02 -15.50
N ALA A 149 0.26 20.63 -14.35
CA ALA A 149 -1.04 21.27 -14.17
C ALA A 149 -1.26 22.40 -15.20
N GLY A 150 -0.26 23.26 -15.38
CA GLY A 150 -0.30 24.36 -16.35
C GLY A 150 -0.41 23.84 -17.78
N GLU A 151 0.36 22.81 -18.13
CA GLU A 151 0.29 22.19 -19.46
C GLU A 151 -1.07 21.52 -19.73
N ALA A 152 -1.66 20.87 -18.73
CA ALA A 152 -2.98 20.25 -18.85
C ALA A 152 -4.06 21.27 -19.17
N VAL A 153 -4.08 22.39 -18.43
CA VAL A 153 -5.08 23.45 -18.61
C VAL A 153 -4.87 24.20 -19.92
N LYS A 154 -3.63 24.61 -20.25
CA LYS A 154 -3.31 25.29 -21.52
C LYS A 154 -3.75 24.49 -22.74
N LYS A 155 -3.62 23.16 -22.68
CA LYS A 155 -3.97 22.24 -23.78
C LYS A 155 -5.39 21.71 -23.70
N ASN A 156 -6.18 22.12 -22.70
CA ASN A 156 -7.50 21.57 -22.40
C ASN A 156 -7.50 20.02 -22.41
N ASN A 157 -6.52 19.41 -21.73
CA ASN A 157 -6.29 17.98 -21.71
C ASN A 157 -6.84 17.36 -20.41
N PRO A 158 -8.09 16.82 -20.43
CA PRO A 158 -8.73 16.29 -19.23
C PRO A 158 -8.03 15.03 -18.68
N TYR A 159 -7.40 14.24 -19.55
CA TYR A 159 -6.63 13.06 -19.13
C TYR A 159 -5.40 13.47 -18.32
N LEU A 160 -4.60 14.40 -18.84
CA LEU A 160 -3.43 14.91 -18.12
C LEU A 160 -3.84 15.61 -16.82
N LEU A 161 -4.92 16.40 -16.84
CA LEU A 161 -5.41 17.06 -15.62
C LEU A 161 -5.83 16.05 -14.55
N SER A 162 -6.54 14.98 -14.93
CA SER A 162 -6.91 13.91 -14.00
C SER A 162 -5.69 13.21 -13.42
N GLN A 163 -4.65 13.00 -14.23
CA GLN A 163 -3.40 12.39 -13.78
C GLN A 163 -2.62 13.31 -12.84
N VAL A 164 -2.57 14.61 -13.13
CA VAL A 164 -1.98 15.63 -12.25
C VAL A 164 -2.65 15.62 -10.89
N VAL A 165 -3.99 15.69 -10.87
CA VAL A 165 -4.79 15.74 -9.65
C VAL A 165 -4.57 14.48 -8.81
N SER A 166 -4.67 13.29 -9.43
CA SER A 166 -4.46 12.02 -8.75
C SER A 166 -3.07 11.92 -8.14
N ASN A 167 -2.02 12.33 -8.87
CA ASN A 167 -0.65 12.27 -8.37
C ASN A 167 -0.34 13.33 -7.32
N LEU A 168 -0.88 14.55 -7.42
CA LEU A 168 -0.72 15.56 -6.37
C LEU A 168 -1.31 15.07 -5.04
N VAL A 169 -2.53 14.53 -5.07
CA VAL A 169 -3.16 13.96 -3.87
C VAL A 169 -2.37 12.76 -3.36
N LEU A 170 -1.93 11.87 -4.24
CA LEU A 170 -1.11 10.70 -3.86
C LEU A 170 0.18 11.13 -3.20
N PHE A 171 1.05 11.89 -3.88
CA PHE A 171 2.38 12.20 -3.38
C PHE A 171 2.36 13.17 -2.20
N GLY A 172 1.42 14.13 -2.16
CA GLY A 172 1.17 14.95 -0.98
C GLY A 172 0.78 14.11 0.24
N SER A 173 -0.13 13.15 0.05
CA SER A 173 -0.51 12.19 1.09
C SER A 173 0.67 11.32 1.52
N ARG A 174 1.49 10.84 0.57
CA ARG A 174 2.67 10.02 0.86
C ARG A 174 3.73 10.78 1.66
N ILE A 175 3.90 12.08 1.43
CA ILE A 175 4.77 12.94 2.24
C ILE A 175 4.28 12.99 3.70
N ILE A 176 2.98 13.24 3.91
CA ILE A 176 2.38 13.27 5.25
C ILE A 176 2.54 11.91 5.94
N LEU A 177 2.20 10.81 5.26
CA LEU A 177 2.34 9.46 5.82
C LEU A 177 3.79 9.16 6.20
N ALA A 178 4.74 9.47 5.32
CA ALA A 178 6.16 9.25 5.55
C ALA A 178 6.67 10.05 6.76
N HIS A 179 6.34 11.35 6.86
CA HIS A 179 6.70 12.20 7.99
C HIS A 179 6.26 11.59 9.34
N ASN A 180 5.04 11.06 9.37
CA ASN A 180 4.44 10.43 10.55
C ASN A 180 4.84 8.96 10.75
N ARG A 181 5.69 8.38 9.89
CA ARG A 181 6.09 6.95 9.90
C ARG A 181 4.89 6.00 9.79
N ILE A 182 3.87 6.43 9.06
CA ILE A 182 2.69 5.62 8.76
C ILE A 182 2.94 4.98 7.40
N LEU A 183 2.86 3.64 7.34
CA LEU A 183 2.99 2.94 6.07
C LEU A 183 1.82 3.27 5.15
N PHE A 184 2.09 3.56 3.88
CA PHE A 184 1.05 3.66 2.86
C PHE A 184 0.38 2.30 2.62
N PRO A 185 -0.92 2.13 2.90
CA PRO A 185 -1.56 0.83 2.82
C PRO A 185 -1.92 0.42 1.38
N CYS A 186 -2.63 1.30 0.68
CA CYS A 186 -3.09 1.18 -0.70
C CYS A 186 -3.89 2.44 -1.03
N HIS A 187 -4.25 2.62 -2.31
CA HIS A 187 -5.08 3.75 -2.74
C HIS A 187 -6.45 3.81 -2.03
N LYS A 188 -7.11 2.66 -1.82
CA LYS A 188 -8.44 2.57 -1.17
C LYS A 188 -8.44 3.13 0.25
N SER A 189 -7.38 2.90 1.02
CA SER A 189 -7.31 3.26 2.45
C SER A 189 -6.41 4.46 2.74
N MET A 190 -5.75 5.03 1.72
CA MET A 190 -4.77 6.11 1.90
C MET A 190 -5.33 7.30 2.69
N MET A 191 -6.47 7.85 2.25
CA MET A 191 -7.05 9.05 2.86
C MET A 191 -7.43 8.83 4.33
N ALA A 192 -7.90 7.62 4.67
CA ALA A 192 -8.23 7.27 6.05
C ALA A 192 -6.99 7.18 6.96
N GLU A 193 -5.82 6.80 6.42
CA GLU A 193 -4.56 6.82 7.18
C GLU A 193 -3.99 8.24 7.29
N VAL A 194 -4.14 9.07 6.24
CA VAL A 194 -3.75 10.48 6.30
C VAL A 194 -4.59 11.23 7.34
N GLU A 195 -5.88 10.95 7.43
CA GLU A 195 -6.77 11.56 8.43
C GLU A 195 -6.28 11.31 9.87
N LYS A 196 -5.79 10.10 10.15
CA LYS A 196 -5.23 9.70 11.45
C LYS A 196 -3.84 10.26 11.71
N ALA A 197 -3.13 10.76 10.70
CA ALA A 197 -1.77 11.25 10.86
C ALA A 197 -1.75 12.44 11.85
N PRO A 198 -0.91 12.39 12.90
CA PRO A 198 -0.92 13.42 13.94
C PRO A 198 -0.41 14.77 13.42
N GLU A 199 0.59 14.77 12.54
CA GLU A 199 1.15 15.99 11.95
C GLU A 199 0.77 16.10 10.47
N LYS A 200 -0.05 17.09 10.12
CA LYS A 200 -0.45 17.40 8.74
C LYS A 200 -0.99 18.83 8.66
N PRO A 201 -1.03 19.46 7.48
CA PRO A 201 -1.69 20.76 7.32
C PRO A 201 -3.19 20.65 7.55
N ASP A 202 -3.77 21.58 8.32
CA ASP A 202 -5.19 21.54 8.73
C ASP A 202 -6.16 21.45 7.55
N THR A 203 -5.88 22.18 6.47
CA THR A 203 -6.75 22.26 5.28
C THR A 203 -6.47 21.18 4.23
N PHE A 204 -5.50 20.28 4.46
CA PHE A 204 -5.03 19.34 3.43
C PHE A 204 -6.14 18.45 2.87
N LEU A 205 -6.95 17.82 3.75
CA LEU A 205 -7.99 16.87 3.33
C LEU A 205 -9.11 17.55 2.54
N GLU A 206 -9.52 18.75 2.98
CA GLU A 206 -10.54 19.56 2.31
C GLU A 206 -10.05 19.95 0.91
N LEU A 207 -8.81 20.43 0.80
CA LEU A 207 -8.23 20.83 -0.48
C LEU A 207 -8.06 19.66 -1.45
N CYS A 208 -7.64 18.47 -0.96
CA CYS A 208 -7.61 17.26 -1.79
C CYS A 208 -8.99 16.90 -2.32
N HIS A 209 -10.02 16.92 -1.47
CA HIS A 209 -11.40 16.62 -1.87
C HIS A 209 -11.91 17.61 -2.92
N GLU A 210 -11.70 18.91 -2.68
CA GLU A 210 -12.09 19.98 -3.59
C GLU A 210 -11.36 19.94 -4.93
N LEU A 211 -10.09 19.55 -4.93
CA LEU A 211 -9.30 19.38 -6.15
C LEU A 211 -9.78 18.17 -6.97
N LEU A 212 -10.12 17.06 -6.31
CA LEU A 212 -10.64 15.84 -6.96
C LEU A 212 -12.00 16.07 -7.63
N LEU A 213 -12.87 16.87 -7.02
CA LEU A 213 -14.20 17.15 -7.56
C LEU A 213 -14.18 18.25 -8.64
N ASN A 214 -13.41 19.31 -8.41
CA ASN A 214 -13.45 20.52 -9.22
C ASN A 214 -12.02 20.97 -9.55
N PRO A 215 -11.30 20.25 -10.43
CA PRO A 215 -9.89 20.51 -10.68
C PRO A 215 -9.68 21.80 -11.46
N THR A 216 -8.77 22.64 -10.95
CA THR A 216 -8.31 23.88 -11.59
C THR A 216 -6.80 24.01 -11.44
N HIS A 217 -6.16 24.82 -12.28
CA HIS A 217 -4.74 25.09 -12.15
C HIS A 217 -4.42 25.74 -10.79
N GLU A 218 -5.26 26.67 -10.36
CA GLU A 218 -5.14 27.40 -9.10
C GLU A 218 -5.19 26.45 -7.89
N LYS A 219 -6.14 25.50 -7.87
CA LYS A 219 -6.21 24.50 -6.79
C LYS A 219 -5.03 23.53 -6.80
N CYS A 220 -4.51 23.17 -7.99
CA CYS A 220 -3.28 22.36 -8.07
C CYS A 220 -2.11 23.09 -7.42
N MET A 221 -1.95 24.39 -7.73
CA MET A 221 -0.91 25.25 -7.16
C MET A 221 -1.05 25.40 -5.64
N GLU A 222 -2.28 25.65 -5.16
CA GLU A 222 -2.56 25.77 -3.73
C GLU A 222 -2.17 24.49 -2.96
N LEU A 223 -2.52 23.31 -3.48
CA LEU A 223 -2.15 22.04 -2.84
C LEU A 223 -0.65 21.80 -2.87
N THR A 224 0.00 22.14 -3.98
CA THR A 224 1.47 22.07 -4.11
C THR A 224 2.15 22.94 -3.06
N GLU A 225 1.77 24.21 -2.94
CA GLU A 225 2.36 25.14 -1.96
C GLU A 225 2.10 24.70 -0.52
N LEU A 226 0.88 24.25 -0.21
CA LEU A 226 0.53 23.72 1.10
C LEU A 226 1.44 22.56 1.53
N ILE A 227 1.70 21.63 0.61
CA ILE A 227 2.54 20.45 0.88
C ILE A 227 4.02 20.81 0.97
N LEU A 228 4.52 21.72 0.14
CA LEU A 228 5.92 22.14 0.19
C LEU A 228 6.23 22.92 1.47
N ASN A 229 5.31 23.75 1.94
CA ASN A 229 5.45 24.46 3.22
C ASN A 229 5.34 23.54 4.45
N PHE A 230 4.75 22.35 4.30
CA PHE A 230 4.64 21.37 5.39
C PHE A 230 5.95 20.63 5.65
N GLN A 231 6.78 20.45 4.63
CA GLN A 231 8.07 19.78 4.74
C GLN A 231 9.15 20.65 4.12
N ASP A 232 9.86 21.38 4.99
CA ASP A 232 11.03 22.21 4.63
C ASP A 232 12.19 21.32 4.16
N LEU A 233 12.17 20.98 2.89
CA LEU A 233 13.26 20.32 2.17
C LEU A 233 13.53 21.16 0.93
N GLU A 234 14.70 21.78 0.90
CA GLU A 234 15.14 22.61 -0.21
C GLU A 234 15.55 21.73 -1.40
N LEU A 235 14.60 21.46 -2.29
CA LEU A 235 14.85 20.94 -3.63
C LEU A 235 14.79 22.09 -4.63
N SER A 236 15.90 22.36 -5.32
CA SER A 236 15.88 23.24 -6.50
C SER A 236 15.05 22.62 -7.61
N SER A 237 14.52 23.45 -8.51
CA SER A 237 13.79 23.00 -9.70
C SER A 237 14.59 22.00 -10.53
N GLU A 238 15.88 22.23 -10.71
CA GLU A 238 16.78 21.33 -11.47
C GLU A 238 16.95 19.97 -10.79
N GLN A 239 17.06 19.95 -9.46
CA GLN A 239 17.11 18.69 -8.70
C GLN A 239 15.79 17.93 -8.77
N ALA A 240 14.66 18.63 -8.66
CA ALA A 240 13.34 18.01 -8.77
C ALA A 240 13.13 17.37 -10.15
N VAL A 241 13.51 18.04 -11.23
CA VAL A 241 13.48 17.48 -12.59
C VAL A 241 14.38 16.24 -12.70
N SER A 242 15.60 16.30 -12.15
CA SER A 242 16.54 15.19 -12.17
C SER A 242 15.99 13.95 -11.45
N LEU A 243 15.41 14.13 -10.26
CA LEU A 243 14.77 13.05 -9.50
C LEU A 243 13.53 12.52 -10.22
N PHE A 244 12.73 13.40 -10.84
CA PHE A 244 11.56 12.97 -11.61
C PHE A 244 11.95 12.04 -12.75
N ILE A 245 12.98 12.42 -13.53
CA ILE A 245 13.52 11.60 -14.64
C ILE A 245 14.01 10.25 -14.11
N GLN A 246 14.82 10.25 -13.06
CA GLN A 246 15.34 9.01 -12.45
C GLN A 246 14.20 8.07 -12.02
N ASN A 247 13.18 8.61 -11.34
CA ASN A 247 12.10 7.81 -10.75
C ASN A 247 11.02 7.35 -11.75
N ASN A 248 10.80 8.08 -12.85
CA ASN A 248 9.68 7.83 -13.76
C ASN A 248 10.14 7.39 -15.14
N GLU A 249 11.19 8.02 -15.68
CA GLU A 249 11.63 7.76 -17.07
C GLU A 249 12.76 6.74 -17.14
N TRP A 250 13.62 6.67 -16.11
CA TRP A 250 14.82 5.83 -16.08
C TRP A 250 14.76 4.69 -15.06
N ASN A 251 13.63 4.52 -14.38
CA ASN A 251 13.41 3.44 -13.41
C ASN A 251 13.65 2.03 -13.99
N TRP A 252 13.53 1.87 -15.31
CA TRP A 252 13.75 0.61 -16.02
C TRP A 252 15.22 0.18 -16.07
N ILE A 253 16.16 1.06 -15.74
CA ILE A 253 17.60 0.73 -15.70
C ILE A 253 17.86 -0.29 -14.59
N ASP A 254 17.22 -0.12 -13.43
CA ASP A 254 17.45 -0.97 -12.25
C ASP A 254 16.39 -2.07 -12.09
N GLN A 255 15.24 -1.95 -12.76
CA GLN A 255 14.10 -2.86 -12.63
C GLN A 255 13.42 -3.07 -13.98
N SER A 256 12.63 -4.14 -14.16
CA SER A 256 11.81 -4.22 -15.37
C SER A 256 10.80 -3.05 -15.41
N PRO A 257 10.55 -2.42 -16.57
CA PRO A 257 9.61 -1.30 -16.67
C PRO A 257 8.27 -1.61 -16.00
N PRO A 258 7.58 -0.67 -15.36
CA PRO A 258 6.24 -0.92 -14.84
C PRO A 258 5.27 -1.19 -16.00
N LEU A 259 4.15 -1.87 -15.74
CA LEU A 259 3.20 -2.28 -16.79
C LEU A 259 2.68 -1.10 -17.63
N GLN A 260 2.52 0.07 -17.01
CA GLN A 260 2.09 1.30 -17.69
C GLN A 260 3.06 1.78 -18.79
N ASP A 261 4.31 1.33 -18.76
CA ASP A 261 5.38 1.73 -19.69
C ASP A 261 5.80 0.59 -20.63
N ARG A 262 5.09 -0.56 -20.64
CA ARG A 262 5.40 -1.73 -21.47
C ARG A 262 4.52 -1.84 -22.71
#